data_AF-A0A1J3G9K7-F1
#
_entry.id   AF-A0A1J3G9K7-F1
#
_cell.length_a   1.000
_cell.length_b   1.000
_cell.length_c   1.000
_cell.angle_alpha   90.00
_cell.angle_beta   90.00
_cell.angle_gamma   90.00
#
_symmetry.space_group_name_H-M   'P 1'
#
loop_
_entity.id
_entity.type
_entity.pdbx_description
1 polymer ?
#
loop_
_entity_poly.entity_id
_entity_poly.type
_entity_poly.pdbx_seq_one_letter_code
_entity_poly.pdbx_strand_id
1 'polypeptide(L)'
;IFFHKVIGVSTFYLFVEGKAASPNVSRVLETIPGVKVIHRTKELEEKQAKSRIWNETWLASFFYKPCNHELFVKQSLNMEMAITMAQDDGMEWIIHLDTDELIHPSGTHEYSLRKLLGNISSDVDAVVFPNYESSVERDDIKEPFSEVSMFKKNY
;
A
#
# COMPACT_ATOMS: atom_id res chain seq x y z
N ILE A 1 -5.71 7.43 -4.35
CA ILE A 1 -6.35 6.56 -5.38
C ILE A 1 -6.33 7.19 -6.76
N PHE A 2 -7.01 8.32 -7.01
CA PHE A 2 -7.11 8.89 -8.37
C PHE A 2 -5.76 9.19 -9.03
N PHE A 3 -4.83 9.81 -8.29
CA PHE A 3 -3.45 10.01 -8.77
C PHE A 3 -2.81 8.71 -9.27
N HIS A 4 -2.86 7.65 -8.45
CA HIS A 4 -2.33 6.33 -8.80
C HIS A 4 -3.01 5.71 -10.03
N LYS A 5 -4.30 5.97 -10.26
CA LYS A 5 -4.99 5.55 -11.50
C LYS A 5 -4.45 6.27 -12.73
N VAL A 6 -4.19 7.57 -12.64
CA VAL A 6 -3.63 8.37 -13.75
C VAL A 6 -2.27 7.82 -14.19
N ILE A 7 -1.43 7.41 -13.25
CA ILE A 7 -0.11 6.85 -13.55
C ILE A 7 -0.15 5.35 -13.92
N GLY A 8 -1.34 4.73 -13.99
CA GLY A 8 -1.51 3.40 -14.56
C GLY A 8 -1.80 2.26 -13.58
N VAL A 9 -2.12 2.54 -12.31
CA VAL A 9 -2.61 1.50 -11.37
C VAL A 9 -4.06 1.14 -11.70
N SER A 10 -4.31 -0.13 -11.99
CA SER A 10 -5.63 -0.65 -12.38
C SER A 10 -6.48 -1.13 -11.21
N THR A 11 -5.86 -1.80 -10.24
CA THR A 11 -6.54 -2.48 -9.13
C THR A 11 -5.98 -2.00 -7.79
N PHE A 12 -6.85 -1.80 -6.81
CA PHE A 12 -6.49 -1.42 -5.44
C PHE A 12 -7.09 -2.43 -4.46
N TYR A 13 -6.25 -3.03 -3.61
CA TYR A 13 -6.70 -3.87 -2.50
C TYR A 13 -6.65 -3.04 -1.22
N LEU A 14 -7.80 -2.55 -0.76
CA LEU A 14 -7.89 -1.69 0.42
C LEU A 14 -8.39 -2.49 1.62
N PHE A 15 -7.49 -2.85 2.52
CA PHE A 15 -7.85 -3.45 3.80
C PHE A 15 -8.37 -2.35 4.74
N VAL A 16 -9.64 -2.43 5.12
CA VAL A 16 -10.30 -1.38 5.89
C VAL A 16 -10.62 -1.83 7.31
N GLU A 17 -10.29 -0.96 8.27
CA GLU A 17 -10.62 -1.09 9.69
C GLU A 17 -11.10 0.28 10.24
N GLY A 18 -11.72 0.27 11.42
CA GLY A 18 -12.14 1.49 12.12
C GLY A 18 -13.05 2.39 11.27
N LYS A 19 -12.68 3.68 11.15
CA LYS A 19 -13.46 4.66 10.39
C LYS A 19 -13.57 4.31 8.89
N ALA A 20 -12.51 3.72 8.32
CA ALA A 20 -12.50 3.33 6.92
C ALA A 20 -13.46 2.17 6.62
N ALA A 21 -13.71 1.30 7.62
CA ALA A 21 -14.67 0.21 7.53
C ALA A 21 -16.12 0.64 7.82
N SER A 22 -16.37 1.91 8.14
CA SER A 22 -17.73 2.39 8.40
C SER A 22 -18.59 2.29 7.12
N PRO A 23 -19.90 1.95 7.22
CA PRO A 23 -20.72 1.65 6.04
C PRO A 23 -20.78 2.78 5.00
N ASN A 24 -20.74 4.04 5.45
CA ASN A 24 -20.76 5.18 4.52
C ASN A 24 -19.43 5.34 3.78
N VAL A 25 -18.31 5.12 4.47
CA VAL A 25 -16.97 5.25 3.86
C VAL A 25 -16.68 4.07 2.94
N SER A 26 -16.93 2.83 3.39
CA SER A 26 -16.69 1.64 2.58
C SER A 26 -17.53 1.65 1.30
N ARG A 27 -18.81 2.02 1.39
CA ARG A 27 -19.69 2.15 0.21
C ARG A 27 -19.15 3.15 -0.81
N VAL A 28 -18.58 4.27 -0.36
CA VAL A 28 -17.94 5.23 -1.28
C VAL A 28 -16.70 4.63 -1.93
N LEU A 29 -15.84 3.93 -1.16
CA LEU A 29 -14.65 3.28 -1.69
C LEU A 29 -15.01 2.19 -2.72
N GLU A 30 -16.03 1.38 -2.46
CA GLU A 30 -16.56 0.35 -3.36
C GLU A 30 -17.11 0.92 -4.68
N THR A 31 -17.55 2.18 -4.70
CA THR A 31 -18.03 2.82 -5.94
C THR A 31 -16.89 3.18 -6.91
N ILE A 32 -15.63 3.20 -6.44
CA ILE A 32 -14.49 3.57 -7.27
C ILE A 32 -14.08 2.36 -8.11
N PRO A 33 -14.11 2.43 -9.46
CA PRO A 33 -13.76 1.29 -10.30
C PRO A 33 -12.34 0.77 -10.03
N GLY A 34 -12.17 -0.54 -9.96
CA GLY A 34 -10.88 -1.18 -9.68
C GLY A 34 -10.50 -1.19 -8.18
N VAL A 35 -11.29 -0.58 -7.30
CA VAL A 35 -11.08 -0.69 -5.85
C VAL A 35 -11.80 -1.93 -5.33
N LYS A 36 -11.05 -2.83 -4.69
CA LYS A 36 -11.55 -3.93 -3.90
C LYS A 36 -11.40 -3.54 -2.43
N VAL A 37 -12.51 -3.45 -1.72
CA VAL A 37 -12.52 -3.16 -0.27
C VAL A 37 -12.54 -4.49 0.48
N ILE A 38 -11.55 -4.71 1.33
CA ILE A 38 -11.38 -5.93 2.12
C ILE A 38 -11.66 -5.58 3.58
N HIS A 39 -12.79 -6.06 4.08
CA HIS A 39 -13.16 -5.89 5.48
C HIS A 39 -12.45 -6.91 6.37
N ARG A 40 -12.14 -6.50 7.61
CA ARG A 40 -11.69 -7.41 8.66
C ARG A 40 -12.83 -8.33 9.12
N THR A 41 -12.98 -9.46 8.45
CA THR A 41 -13.95 -10.51 8.80
C THR A 41 -13.29 -11.60 9.63
N LYS A 42 -14.08 -12.38 10.37
CA LYS A 42 -13.56 -13.56 11.11
C LYS A 42 -12.85 -14.55 10.19
N GLU A 43 -13.37 -14.76 8.99
CA GLU A 43 -12.75 -15.62 7.98
C GLU A 43 -11.36 -15.12 7.56
N LEU A 44 -11.22 -13.81 7.33
CA LEU A 44 -9.92 -13.22 7.03
C LEU A 44 -8.95 -13.38 8.20
N GLU A 45 -9.41 -13.17 9.44
CA GLU A 45 -8.59 -13.36 10.64
C GLU A 45 -8.14 -14.81 10.80
N GLU A 46 -9.03 -15.79 10.57
CA GLU A 46 -8.71 -17.22 10.62
C GLU A 46 -7.72 -17.62 9.51
N LYS A 47 -7.82 -17.01 8.33
CA LYS A 47 -6.85 -17.20 7.24
C LYS A 47 -5.50 -16.59 7.62
N GLN A 48 -5.48 -15.37 8.13
CA GLN A 48 -4.27 -14.69 8.59
C GLN A 48 -3.61 -15.42 9.75
N ALA A 49 -4.36 -16.04 10.66
CA ALA A 49 -3.83 -16.84 11.76
C ALA A 49 -3.03 -18.07 11.29
N LYS A 50 -3.27 -18.55 10.07
CA LYS A 50 -2.55 -19.68 9.44
C LYS A 50 -1.44 -19.23 8.49
N SER A 51 -1.18 -17.93 8.40
CA SER A 51 -0.16 -17.33 7.55
C SER A 51 1.25 -17.84 7.87
N ARG A 52 2.11 -17.92 6.85
CA ARG A 52 3.54 -18.20 7.06
C ARG A 52 4.27 -17.07 7.78
N ILE A 53 3.73 -15.84 7.73
CA ILE A 53 4.29 -14.63 8.35
C ILE A 53 4.58 -14.85 9.84
N TRP A 54 3.78 -15.67 10.54
CA TRP A 54 4.02 -16.00 11.95
C TRP A 54 5.31 -16.79 12.22
N ASN A 55 5.89 -17.41 11.19
CA ASN A 55 7.15 -18.14 11.28
C ASN A 55 8.36 -17.33 10.79
N GLU A 56 8.15 -16.10 10.31
CA GLU A 56 9.21 -15.26 9.77
C GLU A 56 10.02 -14.60 10.89
N THR A 57 11.34 -14.87 10.92
CA THR A 57 12.22 -14.43 12.01
C THR A 57 12.40 -12.91 12.08
N TRP A 58 12.31 -12.22 10.95
CA TRP A 58 12.45 -10.76 10.87
C TRP A 58 11.27 -10.01 11.52
N LEU A 59 10.11 -10.66 11.64
CA LEU A 59 8.92 -10.09 12.26
C LEU A 59 8.72 -10.53 13.73
N ALA A 60 9.50 -11.51 14.18
CA ALA A 60 9.38 -12.12 15.51
C ALA A 60 9.41 -11.11 16.66
N SER A 61 10.21 -10.05 16.54
CA SER A 61 10.35 -9.01 17.55
C SER A 61 9.12 -8.10 17.67
N PHE A 62 8.20 -8.14 16.70
CA PHE A 62 6.97 -7.33 16.68
C PHE A 62 5.75 -8.10 17.20
N PHE A 63 5.82 -9.43 17.27
CA PHE A 63 4.69 -10.24 17.70
C PHE A 63 4.27 -9.94 19.15
N TYR A 64 2.94 -9.92 19.36
CA TYR A 64 2.30 -9.76 20.67
C TYR A 64 2.68 -8.48 21.43
N LYS A 65 3.19 -7.47 20.71
CA LYS A 65 3.48 -6.14 21.25
C LYS A 65 2.42 -5.14 20.79
N PRO A 66 2.02 -4.19 21.66
CA PRO A 66 0.97 -3.24 21.33
C PRO A 66 1.47 -2.13 20.38
N CYS A 67 0.51 -1.28 19.97
CA CYS A 67 0.74 -0.07 19.18
C CYS A 67 1.33 -0.38 17.80
N ASN A 68 2.41 0.31 17.42
CA ASN A 68 3.00 0.23 16.08
C ASN A 68 3.49 -1.19 15.73
N HIS A 69 3.82 -2.02 16.72
CA HIS A 69 4.22 -3.40 16.46
C HIS A 69 3.05 -4.23 15.93
N GLU A 70 1.87 -4.11 16.55
CA GLU A 70 0.65 -4.75 16.07
C GLU A 70 0.27 -4.28 14.66
N LEU A 71 0.42 -2.97 14.40
CA LEU A 71 0.18 -2.40 13.07
C LEU A 71 1.11 -3.04 12.02
N PHE A 72 2.41 -3.14 12.32
CA PHE A 72 3.40 -3.71 11.41
C PHE A 72 3.12 -5.18 11.06
N VAL A 73 2.69 -5.97 12.05
CA VAL A 73 2.27 -7.36 11.85
C VAL A 73 1.01 -7.41 10.97
N LYS A 74 0.01 -6.56 11.24
CA LYS A 74 -1.22 -6.51 10.44
C LYS A 74 -0.95 -6.08 8.99
N GLN A 75 -0.10 -5.07 8.77
CA GLN A 75 0.31 -4.65 7.43
C GLN A 75 1.00 -5.81 6.68
N SER A 76 1.88 -6.55 7.35
CA SER A 76 2.55 -7.72 6.77
C SER A 76 1.57 -8.83 6.37
N LEU A 77 0.58 -9.11 7.23
CA LEU A 77 -0.47 -10.09 6.94
C LEU A 77 -1.38 -9.64 5.79
N ASN A 78 -1.73 -8.36 5.74
CA ASN A 78 -2.52 -7.79 4.65
C ASN A 78 -1.75 -7.85 3.33
N MET A 79 -0.45 -7.53 3.34
CA MET A 79 0.43 -7.64 2.18
C MET A 79 0.46 -9.07 1.64
N GLU A 80 0.62 -10.08 2.49
CA GLU A 80 0.60 -11.48 2.05
C GLU A 80 -0.73 -11.86 1.39
N MET A 81 -1.86 -11.47 2.00
CA MET A 81 -3.18 -11.72 1.42
C MET A 81 -3.36 -10.99 0.08
N ALA A 82 -2.88 -9.75 -0.02
CA ALA A 82 -2.94 -8.96 -1.24
C ALA A 82 -2.11 -9.58 -2.38
N ILE A 83 -0.94 -10.14 -2.07
CA ILE A 83 -0.11 -10.85 -3.06
C ILE A 83 -0.89 -12.03 -3.65
N THR A 84 -1.51 -12.86 -2.81
CA THR A 84 -2.33 -13.98 -3.31
C THR A 84 -3.50 -13.48 -4.14
N MET A 85 -4.22 -12.46 -3.69
CA MET A 85 -5.35 -11.88 -4.46
C MET A 85 -4.90 -11.31 -5.80
N ALA A 86 -3.74 -10.63 -5.85
CA ALA A 86 -3.18 -10.09 -7.08
C ALA A 86 -2.78 -11.19 -8.07
N GLN A 87 -2.20 -12.28 -7.57
CA GLN A 87 -1.89 -13.46 -8.39
C GLN A 87 -3.16 -14.11 -8.95
N ASP A 88 -4.18 -14.31 -8.12
CA ASP A 88 -5.48 -14.88 -8.52
C ASP A 88 -6.17 -14.00 -9.59
N ASP A 89 -5.99 -12.68 -9.50
CA ASP A 89 -6.50 -11.72 -10.48
C ASP A 89 -5.62 -11.60 -11.75
N GLY A 90 -4.50 -12.31 -11.82
CA GLY A 90 -3.58 -12.30 -12.97
C GLY A 90 -2.75 -11.02 -13.10
N MET A 91 -2.46 -10.34 -11.99
CA MET A 91 -1.60 -9.15 -11.98
C MET A 91 -0.12 -9.56 -12.09
N GLU A 92 0.62 -8.89 -12.96
CA GLU A 92 2.08 -9.10 -13.13
C GLU A 92 2.90 -8.41 -12.03
N TRP A 93 2.40 -7.28 -11.52
CA TRP A 93 3.07 -6.47 -10.50
C TRP A 93 2.09 -6.05 -9.40
N ILE A 94 2.57 -6.01 -8.16
CA ILE A 94 1.88 -5.43 -7.01
C ILE A 94 2.81 -4.45 -6.31
N ILE A 95 2.26 -3.34 -5.82
CA ILE A 95 2.97 -2.33 -5.04
C ILE A 95 2.25 -2.18 -3.70
N HIS A 96 2.98 -2.29 -2.60
CA HIS A 96 2.51 -1.91 -1.27
C HIS A 96 2.84 -0.42 -1.05
N LEU A 97 1.86 0.35 -0.60
CA LEU A 97 1.97 1.79 -0.44
C LEU A 97 1.07 2.23 0.73
N ASP A 98 1.59 3.05 1.63
CA ASP A 98 0.79 3.60 2.73
C ASP A 98 -0.20 4.66 2.20
N THR A 99 -1.25 4.93 2.98
CA THR A 99 -2.38 5.76 2.51
C THR A 99 -2.03 7.24 2.35
N ASP A 100 -0.97 7.69 3.01
CA ASP A 100 -0.41 9.03 2.96
C ASP A 100 0.80 9.14 2.03
N GLU A 101 1.15 8.07 1.32
CA GLU A 101 2.25 8.04 0.36
C GLU A 101 1.76 8.25 -1.10
N LEU A 102 2.70 8.68 -1.94
CA LEU A 102 2.51 8.77 -3.38
C LEU A 102 3.77 8.31 -4.13
N ILE A 103 3.58 7.83 -5.35
CA ILE A 103 4.68 7.54 -6.25
C ILE A 103 5.09 8.81 -7.01
N HIS A 104 6.31 9.29 -6.78
CA HIS A 104 6.83 10.49 -7.44
C HIS A 104 7.21 10.23 -8.92
N PRO A 105 6.80 11.09 -9.88
CA PRO A 105 7.03 10.89 -11.32
C PRO A 105 8.47 11.20 -11.79
N SER A 106 9.35 11.64 -10.89
CA SER A 106 10.76 11.97 -11.13
C SER A 106 11.00 12.87 -12.35
N GLY A 107 10.09 13.82 -12.58
CA GLY A 107 10.22 14.85 -13.62
C GLY A 107 9.83 14.41 -15.04
N THR A 108 9.24 13.22 -15.22
CA THR A 108 8.79 12.77 -16.55
C THR A 108 7.33 13.15 -16.82
N HIS A 109 7.06 13.87 -17.92
CA HIS A 109 5.71 14.30 -18.29
C HIS A 109 4.78 13.13 -18.68
N GLU A 110 5.34 12.02 -19.18
CA GLU A 110 4.61 10.80 -19.56
C GLU A 110 4.76 9.69 -18.50
N TYR A 111 4.75 10.06 -17.22
CA TYR A 111 4.98 9.10 -16.15
C TYR A 111 3.88 8.02 -16.11
N SER A 112 4.27 6.76 -16.34
CA SER A 112 3.38 5.60 -16.32
C SER A 112 4.08 4.43 -15.64
N LEU A 113 3.52 3.96 -14.53
CA LEU A 113 3.95 2.75 -13.85
C LEU A 113 3.83 1.52 -14.74
N ARG A 114 2.79 1.44 -15.58
CA ARG A 114 2.64 0.34 -16.53
C ARG A 114 3.81 0.30 -17.53
N LYS A 115 4.22 1.45 -18.07
CA LYS A 115 5.37 1.53 -18.98
C LYS A 115 6.69 1.26 -18.25
N LEU A 116 6.84 1.81 -17.04
CA LEU A 116 8.03 1.61 -16.21
C LEU A 116 8.23 0.12 -15.90
N LEU A 117 7.22 -0.53 -15.32
CA LEU A 117 7.27 -1.92 -14.89
C LEU A 117 7.25 -2.90 -16.07
N GLY A 118 6.56 -2.56 -17.17
CA GLY A 118 6.55 -3.38 -18.39
C GLY A 118 7.87 -3.40 -19.16
N ASN A 119 8.79 -2.47 -18.87
CA ASN A 119 10.14 -2.46 -19.44
C ASN A 119 11.16 -3.22 -18.57
N ILE A 120 10.74 -3.73 -17.42
CA ILE A 120 11.60 -4.49 -16.52
C ILE A 120 11.69 -5.92 -17.03
N SER A 121 12.89 -6.50 -16.94
CA SER A 121 13.13 -7.88 -17.38
C SER A 121 12.33 -8.88 -16.54
N SER A 122 11.89 -9.97 -17.16
CA SER A 122 11.04 -10.98 -16.53
C SER A 122 11.74 -11.81 -15.44
N ASP A 123 13.06 -11.71 -15.32
CA ASP A 123 13.88 -12.34 -14.29
C ASP A 123 14.06 -11.46 -13.03
N VAL A 124 13.41 -10.29 -12.98
CA VAL A 124 13.41 -9.40 -11.81
C VAL A 124 12.18 -9.64 -10.96
N ASP A 125 12.38 -10.13 -9.74
CA ASP A 125 11.27 -10.43 -8.81
C ASP A 125 10.77 -9.21 -8.03
N ALA A 126 11.58 -8.16 -7.88
CA ALA A 126 11.25 -7.01 -7.05
C ALA A 126 11.92 -5.72 -7.54
N VAL A 127 11.19 -4.62 -7.39
CA VAL A 127 11.67 -3.26 -7.66
C VAL A 127 11.55 -2.45 -6.39
N VAL A 128 12.67 -1.87 -5.95
CA VAL A 128 12.71 -1.05 -4.74
C VAL A 128 12.63 0.41 -5.12
N PHE A 129 11.52 1.05 -4.76
CA PHE A 129 11.38 2.50 -4.83
C PHE A 129 11.97 3.09 -3.53
N PRO A 130 12.91 4.05 -3.61
CA PRO A 130 13.39 4.71 -2.41
C PRO A 130 12.26 5.48 -1.73
N ASN A 131 12.09 5.28 -0.42
CA ASN A 131 11.13 6.04 0.37
C ASN A 131 11.70 7.42 0.70
N TYR A 132 10.87 8.45 0.55
CA TYR A 132 11.19 9.85 0.78
C TYR A 132 10.15 10.44 1.73
N GLU A 133 10.55 10.72 2.96
CA GLU A 133 9.68 11.29 3.98
C GLU A 133 9.64 12.81 3.86
N SER A 134 8.44 13.38 3.96
CA SER A 134 8.26 14.83 4.04
C SER A 134 9.11 15.43 5.16
N SER A 135 9.81 16.53 4.84
CA SER A 135 10.52 17.34 5.83
C SER A 135 9.74 18.63 6.02
N VAL A 136 9.16 18.80 7.21
CA VAL A 136 8.33 19.98 7.53
C VAL A 136 9.19 21.24 7.48
N GLU A 137 8.88 22.12 6.52
CA GLU A 137 9.59 23.39 6.31
C GLU A 137 8.93 24.55 7.06
N ARG A 138 7.62 24.44 7.32
CA ARG A 138 6.78 25.45 7.98
C ARG A 138 5.71 24.78 8.83
N ASP A 139 5.29 25.44 9.89
CA ASP A 139 4.29 24.91 10.83
C ASP A 139 2.84 25.12 10.38
N ASP A 140 2.60 25.91 9.33
CA ASP A 140 1.28 26.34 8.87
C ASP A 140 0.74 25.56 7.65
N ILE A 141 1.33 24.40 7.36
CA ILE A 141 0.95 23.52 6.24
C ILE A 141 -0.49 22.99 6.44
N LYS A 142 -1.33 23.14 5.41
CA LYS A 142 -2.72 22.65 5.39
C LYS A 142 -2.93 21.50 4.42
N GLU A 143 -2.23 21.53 3.29
CA GLU A 143 -2.29 20.53 2.22
C GLU A 143 -0.90 19.93 1.98
N PRO A 144 -0.50 18.89 2.75
CA PRO A 144 0.86 18.34 2.69
C PRO A 144 1.29 17.89 1.29
N PHE A 145 0.37 17.34 0.49
CA PHE A 145 0.66 16.85 -0.86
C PHE A 145 0.97 17.92 -1.90
N SER A 146 0.59 19.18 -1.66
CA SER A 146 0.82 20.31 -2.57
C SER A 146 1.81 21.34 -2.00
N GLU A 147 1.88 21.46 -0.67
CA GLU A 147 2.67 22.48 0.00
C GLU A 147 4.07 22.04 0.42
N VAL A 148 4.29 20.75 0.68
CA VAL A 148 5.62 20.24 1.05
C VAL A 148 6.50 20.12 -0.19
N SER A 149 7.69 20.72 -0.15
CA SER A 149 8.66 20.65 -1.26
C SER A 149 9.94 19.89 -0.89
N MET A 150 10.24 19.75 0.39
CA MET A 150 11.45 19.09 0.88
C MET A 150 11.16 17.68 1.37
N PHE A 151 11.99 16.74 0.91
CA PHE A 151 11.89 15.34 1.29
C PHE A 151 13.25 14.79 1.69
N LYS A 152 13.27 13.98 2.75
CA LYS A 152 14.45 13.27 3.22
C LYS A 152 14.32 11.81 2.84
N LYS A 153 15.36 11.28 2.18
CA LYS A 153 15.45 9.84 1.91
C LYS A 153 15.47 9.06 3.23
N ASN A 154 14.53 8.13 3.37
CA ASN A 154 14.51 7.15 4.44
C ASN A 154 15.52 6.03 4.10
N TYR A 155 16.30 5.57 5.09
CA TYR A 155 17.39 4.60 4.91
C TYR A 155 17.04 3.26 5.54
#